data_AF-A0A2G2XHE1-F1
#
_entry.id   AF-A0A2G2XHE1-F1
#
_cell.length_a   1.000
_cell.length_b   1.000
_cell.length_c   1.000
_cell.angle_alpha   90.00
_cell.angle_beta   90.00
_cell.angle_gamma   90.00
#
_symmetry.space_group_name_H-M   'P 1'
#
loop_
_entity.id
_entity.type
_entity.pdbx_description
1 polymer ?
#
loop_
_entity_poly.entity_id
_entity_poly.type
_entity_poly.pdbx_seq_one_letter_code
_entity_poly.pdbx_strand_id
1 'polypeptide(L)'
;MGKKQHSKDRMFITKTEWATEWGGAKSKELKTPFKRLPFYCCALTFTPFEDPVCTKDGSVFDIMQIVPYIRKYGRNPVTGEPMKQEDLIPLTFHKNAEGEYHCPVLNKVFTEFTHIVAVRTTGNVFCYEAVKELNIKTKNWKELLTDEPFTREDLITIQNPNALDTKMLLDFDHVKKSLKVDDEEMQKMQSDPAYNINITGDIKQMLKELGSEKAKEIALHGGGGNKAQNERAAALEAILAARSRIKDDAKTNENAEGTAKQTFSIVDAASASVHGRSAAAAKSGSTDKTAARIALHMAGERTPVNAKLVKSRFTTGAASRSFTSTSYDPVTKNEYEYVKVEKNPKKKGYVQLHTTHGDLNIELHCDITPRACENFITLCERGYYNGVAFHRNIRNFMIQGGDPTGTGKGGESIWGKPFKDEVHSKLLHSGRGVVSMANSGPHTNGSQFFILYKSATHLNFKHTVFGMIVGGLTTLSTMEKVPVDDDDRPLEEIKIISVEVYVNPYAELDEEEEKTNDENKTEDEDNEKVGSWFSNPGTGTSEIQAVGSGVGKYLKAKAAQPDFKTSSDSILPPISAAKKRKTGTSTAELKDFSAW
;
A
#
# COMPACT_ATOMS: atom_id res chain seq x y z
N MET A 1 -34.03 48.19 37.15
CA MET A 1 -34.08 48.93 35.86
C MET A 1 -33.01 48.38 34.93
N GLY A 2 -33.34 48.09 33.67
CA GLY A 2 -32.40 47.54 32.70
C GLY A 2 -32.89 47.78 31.26
N LYS A 3 -33.00 49.05 30.87
CA LYS A 3 -33.39 49.42 29.49
C LYS A 3 -32.24 49.10 28.53
N LYS A 4 -32.59 48.75 27.28
CA LYS A 4 -31.70 48.48 26.12
C LYS A 4 -31.15 47.06 25.98
N GLN A 5 -32.02 46.05 25.98
CA GLN A 5 -31.78 44.86 25.16
C GLN A 5 -32.19 45.16 23.71
N HIS A 6 -31.40 46.03 23.04
CA HIS A 6 -31.61 46.31 21.62
C HIS A 6 -31.07 45.16 20.78
N SER A 7 -31.89 44.73 19.82
CA SER A 7 -31.59 43.77 18.77
C SER A 7 -30.11 43.69 18.37
N LYS A 8 -29.53 42.49 18.55
CA LYS A 8 -28.33 42.03 17.83
C LYS A 8 -28.68 41.36 16.49
N ASP A 9 -29.93 41.45 16.04
CA ASP A 9 -30.38 40.93 14.76
C ASP A 9 -29.95 41.91 13.66
N ARG A 10 -28.70 41.73 13.22
CA ARG A 10 -28.06 42.47 12.13
C ARG A 10 -27.66 41.46 11.08
N MET A 11 -27.97 41.73 9.81
CA MET A 11 -27.61 40.91 8.65
C MET A 11 -26.09 40.90 8.34
N PHE A 12 -25.24 41.29 9.30
CA PHE A 12 -23.79 41.32 9.17
C PHE A 12 -23.13 41.06 10.54
N ILE A 13 -22.06 40.25 10.52
CA ILE A 13 -21.22 39.96 11.68
C ILE A 13 -20.11 41.02 11.78
N THR A 14 -19.83 41.56 12.97
CA THR A 14 -18.72 42.52 13.12
C THR A 14 -17.35 41.82 13.04
N LYS A 15 -16.30 42.54 12.62
CA LYS A 15 -14.92 41.99 12.54
C LYS A 15 -14.47 41.32 13.86
N THR A 16 -14.88 41.87 15.00
CA THR A 16 -14.65 41.32 16.34
C THR A 16 -15.42 40.02 16.60
N GLU A 17 -16.72 39.96 16.29
CA GLU A 17 -17.54 38.76 16.47
C GLU A 17 -17.12 37.65 15.49
N TRP A 18 -16.68 38.01 14.29
CA TRP A 18 -16.05 37.09 13.34
C TRP A 18 -14.76 36.50 13.93
N ALA A 19 -13.85 37.35 14.42
CA ALA A 19 -12.56 36.90 14.96
C ALA A 19 -12.67 36.03 16.23
N THR A 20 -13.63 36.32 17.12
CA THR A 20 -13.73 35.67 18.45
C THR A 20 -14.75 34.53 18.50
N GLU A 21 -15.94 34.75 17.95
CA GLU A 21 -17.07 33.81 18.09
C GLU A 21 -17.17 32.90 16.85
N TRP A 22 -17.32 33.45 15.64
CA TRP A 22 -17.92 32.73 14.49
C TRP A 22 -17.01 32.30 13.33
N GLY A 23 -15.89 32.98 13.02
CA GLY A 23 -15.23 32.79 11.72
C GLY A 23 -13.73 33.09 11.60
N GLY A 24 -13.04 33.40 12.69
CA GLY A 24 -11.58 33.40 12.72
C GLY A 24 -11.03 31.98 12.64
N ALA A 25 -9.93 31.78 11.92
CA ALA A 25 -9.11 30.58 12.04
C ALA A 25 -8.47 30.57 13.44
N LYS A 26 -9.24 30.09 14.43
CA LYS A 26 -8.74 29.86 15.78
C LYS A 26 -7.55 28.92 15.65
N SER A 27 -6.46 29.21 16.35
CA SER A 27 -5.41 28.22 16.54
C SER A 27 -6.07 26.99 17.13
N LYS A 28 -6.24 25.96 16.31
CA LYS A 28 -6.42 24.61 16.84
C LYS A 28 -5.10 24.28 17.52
N GLU A 29 -5.00 24.67 18.79
CA GLU A 29 -4.45 23.73 19.76
C GLU A 29 -5.23 22.44 19.55
N LEU A 30 -4.65 21.57 18.73
CA LEU A 30 -4.98 20.17 18.66
C LEU A 30 -4.58 19.58 20.01
N LYS A 31 -5.37 19.89 21.04
CA LYS A 31 -5.62 18.98 22.15
C LYS A 31 -6.30 17.78 21.50
N THR A 32 -5.43 16.94 20.94
CA THR A 32 -5.77 15.61 20.46
C THR A 32 -6.54 14.93 21.60
N PRO A 33 -7.65 14.24 21.29
CA PRO A 33 -8.44 13.59 22.33
C PRO A 33 -7.51 12.70 23.15
N PHE A 34 -7.59 12.79 24.48
CA PHE A 34 -6.72 12.12 25.46
C PHE A 34 -6.58 10.61 25.13
N LYS A 35 -5.58 10.26 24.31
CA LYS A 35 -5.36 8.86 23.91
C LYS A 35 -4.44 8.20 24.92
N ARG A 36 -5.06 7.75 26.02
CA ARG A 36 -4.41 6.87 27.01
C ARG A 36 -3.98 5.58 26.34
N LEU A 37 -2.86 5.01 26.80
CA LEU A 37 -2.49 3.65 26.44
C LEU A 37 -3.52 2.67 27.03
N PRO A 38 -4.11 1.74 26.25
CA PRO A 38 -4.96 0.68 26.78
C PRO A 38 -4.16 -0.21 27.76
N PHE A 39 -4.81 -0.70 28.81
CA PHE A 39 -4.14 -1.43 29.89
C PHE A 39 -3.50 -2.76 29.45
N TYR A 40 -3.95 -3.31 28.32
CA TYR A 40 -3.46 -4.54 27.72
C TYR A 40 -2.32 -4.33 26.70
N CYS A 41 -1.86 -3.09 26.50
CA CYS A 41 -0.79 -2.75 25.57
C CYS A 41 0.56 -2.50 26.26
N CYS A 42 1.64 -2.90 25.61
CA CYS A 42 3.02 -2.59 25.97
C CYS A 42 3.29 -1.08 25.79
N ALA A 43 3.86 -0.43 26.81
CA ALA A 43 4.16 1.00 26.80
C ALA A 43 5.37 1.40 25.93
N LEU A 44 6.10 0.43 25.36
CA LEU A 44 7.22 0.67 24.43
C LEU A 44 6.81 0.51 22.95
N THR A 45 5.98 -0.50 22.63
CA THR A 45 5.58 -0.79 21.23
C THR A 45 4.15 -0.35 20.90
N PHE A 46 3.34 -0.04 21.91
CA PHE A 46 1.90 0.30 21.81
C PHE A 46 1.00 -0.82 21.26
N THR A 47 1.56 -2.03 21.09
CA THR A 47 0.84 -3.26 20.71
C THR A 47 0.38 -4.02 21.96
N PRO A 48 -0.63 -4.91 21.86
CA PRO A 48 -0.96 -5.84 22.93
C PRO A 48 0.28 -6.63 23.38
N PHE A 49 0.44 -6.84 24.69
CA PHE A 49 1.51 -7.70 25.21
C PHE A 49 1.12 -9.19 25.14
N GLU A 50 2.12 -10.06 25.03
CA GLU A 50 1.96 -11.51 25.21
C GLU A 50 2.45 -11.90 26.61
N ASP A 51 3.70 -11.55 26.94
CA ASP A 51 4.34 -11.80 28.23
C ASP A 51 4.56 -10.46 28.99
N PRO A 52 3.55 -9.99 29.77
CA PRO A 52 3.63 -8.71 30.45
C PRO A 52 4.59 -8.72 31.64
N VAL A 53 5.42 -7.68 31.70
CA VAL A 53 6.21 -7.30 32.87
C VAL A 53 5.88 -5.85 33.24
N CYS A 54 6.00 -5.48 34.50
CA CYS A 54 5.84 -4.10 34.93
C CYS A 54 7.01 -3.58 35.77
N THR A 55 7.06 -2.27 35.87
CA THR A 55 8.00 -1.52 36.69
C THR A 55 7.31 -1.03 37.97
N LYS A 56 8.07 -0.55 38.95
CA LYS A 56 7.55 -0.10 40.27
C LYS A 56 6.58 1.08 40.16
N ASP A 57 6.71 1.92 39.14
CA ASP A 57 5.76 2.99 38.75
C ASP A 57 4.47 2.48 38.07
N GLY A 58 4.39 1.17 37.82
CA GLY A 58 3.24 0.49 37.23
C GLY A 58 3.17 0.56 35.71
N SER A 59 4.19 1.07 35.01
CA SER A 59 4.29 0.97 33.54
C SER A 59 4.44 -0.50 33.12
N VAL A 60 3.70 -0.91 32.10
CA VAL A 60 3.64 -2.31 31.63
C VAL A 60 4.30 -2.41 30.26
N PHE A 61 5.11 -3.45 30.07
CA PHE A 61 5.86 -3.72 28.86
C PHE A 61 5.78 -5.21 28.52
N ASP A 62 6.09 -5.56 27.28
CA ASP A 62 6.34 -6.94 26.87
C ASP A 62 7.81 -7.31 27.15
N ILE A 63 8.06 -8.46 27.78
CA ILE A 63 9.40 -8.90 28.17
C ILE A 63 10.38 -8.98 26.99
N MET A 64 9.91 -9.41 25.80
CA MET A 64 10.74 -9.58 24.62
C MET A 64 11.25 -8.23 24.08
N GLN A 65 10.50 -7.15 24.34
CA GLN A 65 10.76 -5.82 23.80
C GLN A 65 11.52 -4.92 24.78
N ILE A 66 11.21 -5.03 26.08
CA ILE A 66 11.83 -4.19 27.12
C ILE A 66 13.26 -4.62 27.47
N VAL A 67 13.57 -5.92 27.41
CA VAL A 67 14.91 -6.42 27.74
C VAL A 67 15.98 -5.92 26.74
N PRO A 68 15.77 -5.96 25.41
CA PRO A 68 16.62 -5.27 24.44
C PRO A 68 16.74 -3.76 24.69
N TYR A 69 15.64 -3.07 25.04
CA TYR A 69 15.66 -1.64 25.33
C TYR A 69 16.55 -1.30 26.52
N ILE A 70 16.40 -2.03 27.63
CA ILE A 70 17.23 -1.84 28.83
C ILE A 70 18.70 -2.16 28.53
N ARG A 71 19.00 -3.17 27.71
CA ARG A 71 20.39 -3.46 27.28
C ARG A 71 21.00 -2.34 26.44
N LYS A 72 20.23 -1.73 25.53
CA LYS A 72 20.70 -0.65 24.63
C LYS A 72 20.81 0.71 25.34
N TYR A 73 19.91 1.01 26.27
CA TYR A 73 19.74 2.36 26.82
C TYR A 73 19.83 2.49 28.36
N GLY A 74 19.77 1.40 29.11
CA GLY A 74 19.95 1.40 30.59
C GLY A 74 18.89 2.17 31.39
N ARG A 75 17.69 2.43 30.81
CA ARG A 75 16.66 3.29 31.39
C ARG A 75 15.24 2.83 31.08
N ASN A 76 14.27 3.31 31.88
CA ASN A 76 12.84 3.14 31.68
C ASN A 76 12.36 3.92 30.44
N PRO A 77 11.67 3.30 29.45
CA PRO A 77 11.15 4.01 28.28
C PRO A 77 10.08 5.07 28.60
N VAL A 78 9.40 4.97 29.74
CA VAL A 78 8.33 5.88 30.16
C VAL A 78 8.90 7.04 30.97
N THR A 79 9.58 6.77 32.09
CA THR A 79 10.08 7.83 32.99
C THR A 79 11.45 8.38 32.62
N GLY A 80 12.25 7.64 31.84
CA GLY A 80 13.63 8.00 31.49
C GLY A 80 14.66 7.74 32.61
N GLU A 81 14.22 7.24 33.77
CA GLU A 81 15.09 6.93 34.91
C GLU A 81 15.96 5.69 34.66
N PRO A 82 17.17 5.58 35.23
CA PRO A 82 18.00 4.39 35.11
C PRO A 82 17.29 3.13 35.61
N MET A 83 17.40 2.03 34.87
CA MET A 83 16.65 0.79 35.13
C MET A 83 17.47 -0.44 34.77
N LYS A 84 17.38 -1.50 35.58
CA LYS A 84 17.97 -2.81 35.29
C LYS A 84 16.90 -3.83 34.95
N GLN A 85 17.32 -4.95 34.34
CA GLN A 85 16.42 -6.08 34.06
C GLN A 85 15.84 -6.69 35.36
N GLU A 86 16.56 -6.61 36.47
CA GLU A 86 16.13 -7.06 37.81
C GLU A 86 15.00 -6.22 38.43
N ASP A 87 14.76 -4.99 37.93
CA ASP A 87 13.67 -4.13 38.41
C ASP A 87 12.30 -4.47 37.77
N LEU A 88 12.28 -5.37 36.78
CA LEU A 88 11.07 -5.83 36.11
C LEU A 88 10.38 -6.93 36.91
N ILE A 89 9.07 -6.76 37.10
CA ILE A 89 8.21 -7.70 37.83
C ILE A 89 7.32 -8.40 36.80
N PRO A 90 7.36 -9.74 36.67
CA PRO A 90 6.44 -10.46 35.79
C PRO A 90 5.00 -10.30 36.26
N LEU A 91 4.06 -10.16 35.32
CA LEU A 91 2.64 -10.03 35.61
C LEU A 91 1.83 -11.22 35.15
N THR A 92 0.92 -11.68 36.01
CA THR A 92 -0.04 -12.75 35.70
C THR A 92 -1.43 -12.14 35.52
N PHE A 93 -1.86 -12.03 34.27
CA PHE A 93 -3.24 -11.64 33.93
C PHE A 93 -4.10 -12.88 33.69
N HIS A 94 -5.26 -12.96 34.37
CA HIS A 94 -6.20 -14.07 34.22
C HIS A 94 -7.23 -13.77 33.12
N LYS A 95 -7.49 -14.76 32.25
CA LYS A 95 -8.52 -14.69 31.18
C LYS A 95 -9.74 -15.54 31.54
N ASN A 96 -10.95 -15.05 31.24
CA ASN A 96 -12.19 -15.80 31.40
C ASN A 96 -12.34 -16.85 30.27
N ALA A 97 -13.44 -17.62 30.28
CA ALA A 97 -13.73 -18.61 29.24
C ALA A 97 -13.93 -18.01 27.82
N GLU A 98 -14.16 -16.70 27.73
CA GLU A 98 -14.34 -15.94 26.49
C GLU A 98 -13.03 -15.28 26.01
N GLY A 99 -11.93 -15.43 26.76
CA GLY A 99 -10.61 -14.89 26.44
C GLY A 99 -10.34 -13.48 26.97
N GLU A 100 -11.30 -12.85 27.66
CA GLU A 100 -11.18 -11.49 28.20
C GLU A 100 -10.43 -11.45 29.53
N TYR A 101 -9.62 -10.41 29.74
CA TYR A 101 -8.91 -10.21 31.00
C TYR A 101 -9.88 -9.85 32.14
N HIS A 102 -9.76 -10.52 33.28
CA HIS A 102 -10.68 -10.35 34.42
C HIS A 102 -9.95 -10.44 35.76
N CYS A 103 -10.56 -9.88 36.81
CA CYS A 103 -10.15 -10.11 38.19
C CYS A 103 -10.56 -11.53 38.62
N PRO A 104 -9.62 -12.41 39.00
CA PRO A 104 -9.90 -13.82 39.33
C PRO A 104 -10.70 -14.01 40.63
N VAL A 105 -10.84 -12.97 41.46
CA VAL A 105 -11.54 -13.04 42.76
C VAL A 105 -12.99 -12.55 42.66
N LEU A 106 -13.25 -11.48 41.90
CA LEU A 106 -14.59 -10.92 41.73
C LEU A 106 -15.25 -11.29 40.39
N ASN A 107 -14.57 -12.08 39.54
CA ASN A 107 -14.98 -12.43 38.19
C ASN A 107 -15.39 -11.23 37.31
N LYS A 108 -14.81 -10.06 37.60
CA LYS A 108 -15.11 -8.78 36.97
C LYS A 108 -14.12 -8.52 35.84
N VAL A 109 -14.62 -8.43 34.61
CA VAL A 109 -13.83 -8.11 33.40
C VAL A 109 -13.17 -6.74 33.55
N PHE A 110 -11.91 -6.62 33.13
CA PHE A 110 -11.16 -5.38 33.13
C PHE A 110 -11.53 -4.51 31.92
N THR A 111 -11.69 -3.20 32.17
CA THR A 111 -12.04 -2.21 31.14
C THR A 111 -11.18 -0.96 31.27
N GLU A 112 -11.25 -0.06 30.29
CA GLU A 112 -10.57 1.26 30.32
C GLU A 112 -10.95 2.13 31.53
N PHE A 113 -12.02 1.77 32.25
CA PHE A 113 -12.50 2.45 33.46
C PHE A 113 -12.29 1.64 34.75
N THR A 114 -11.70 0.43 34.68
CA THR A 114 -11.36 -0.32 35.90
C THR A 114 -10.09 0.19 36.56
N HIS A 115 -10.06 0.18 37.89
CA HIS A 115 -8.83 0.42 38.66
C HIS A 115 -8.12 -0.94 38.83
N ILE A 116 -6.98 -1.11 38.19
CA ILE A 116 -6.21 -2.35 38.13
C ILE A 116 -4.92 -2.19 38.93
N VAL A 117 -4.63 -3.19 39.77
CA VAL A 117 -3.44 -3.27 40.61
C VAL A 117 -2.79 -4.64 40.54
N ALA A 118 -1.48 -4.71 40.75
CA ALA A 118 -0.72 -5.95 40.88
C ALA A 118 -0.02 -6.03 42.23
N VAL A 119 0.23 -7.24 42.72
CA VAL A 119 1.03 -7.49 43.92
C VAL A 119 2.46 -7.82 43.49
N ARG A 120 3.44 -7.04 43.94
CA ARG A 120 4.86 -7.13 43.54
C ARG A 120 5.49 -8.50 43.82
N THR A 121 5.06 -9.19 44.87
CA THR A 121 5.63 -10.50 45.28
C THR A 121 5.21 -11.62 44.34
N THR A 122 3.93 -11.69 43.96
CA THR A 122 3.36 -12.78 43.15
C THR A 122 3.25 -12.44 41.66
N GLY A 123 3.23 -11.15 41.29
CA GLY A 123 2.92 -10.68 39.94
C GLY A 123 1.42 -10.72 39.58
N ASN A 124 0.56 -11.27 40.43
CA ASN A 124 -0.85 -11.45 40.10
C ASN A 124 -1.62 -10.13 40.04
N VAL A 125 -2.52 -10.01 39.07
CA VAL A 125 -3.27 -8.80 38.75
C VAL A 125 -4.73 -8.89 39.22
N PHE A 126 -5.17 -7.87 39.97
CA PHE A 126 -6.49 -7.76 40.58
C PHE A 126 -7.16 -6.43 40.26
N CYS A 127 -8.49 -6.37 40.39
CA CYS A 127 -9.15 -5.07 40.53
C CYS A 127 -8.87 -4.50 41.93
N TYR A 128 -8.62 -3.19 42.02
CA TYR A 128 -8.38 -2.51 43.30
C TYR A 128 -9.57 -2.64 44.26
N GLU A 129 -10.78 -2.85 43.74
CA GLU A 129 -11.98 -3.13 44.51
C GLU A 129 -11.81 -4.38 45.39
N ALA A 130 -11.42 -5.52 44.81
CA ALA A 130 -11.17 -6.76 45.55
C ALA A 130 -10.14 -6.57 46.67
N VAL A 131 -8.99 -5.98 46.34
CA VAL A 131 -7.90 -5.73 47.29
C VAL A 131 -8.32 -4.75 48.38
N LYS A 132 -9.07 -3.70 48.04
CA LYS A 132 -9.60 -2.73 49.00
C LYS A 132 -10.55 -3.39 49.98
N GLU A 133 -11.43 -4.27 49.52
CA GLU A 133 -12.45 -4.90 50.35
C GLU A 133 -11.89 -6.05 51.20
N LEU A 134 -11.08 -6.93 50.60
CA LEU A 134 -10.64 -8.18 51.20
C LEU A 134 -9.29 -8.09 51.93
N ASN A 135 -8.44 -7.12 51.59
CA ASN A 135 -7.14 -6.90 52.25
C ASN A 135 -7.10 -5.59 53.06
N ILE A 136 -7.42 -4.45 52.45
CA ILE A 136 -7.20 -3.14 53.08
C ILE A 136 -8.21 -2.87 54.21
N LYS A 137 -9.52 -3.09 53.98
CA LYS A 137 -10.56 -2.91 55.02
C LYS A 137 -10.40 -3.89 56.19
N THR A 138 -10.06 -5.15 55.88
CA THR A 138 -9.89 -6.24 56.86
C THR A 138 -8.56 -6.21 57.61
N LYS A 139 -7.56 -5.48 57.07
CA LYS A 139 -6.14 -5.54 57.46
C LYS A 139 -5.50 -6.93 57.25
N ASN A 140 -6.08 -7.76 56.38
CA ASN A 140 -5.52 -9.06 56.01
C ASN A 140 -4.51 -8.91 54.86
N TRP A 141 -3.23 -8.85 55.19
CA TRP A 141 -2.13 -8.61 54.24
C TRP A 141 -1.58 -9.90 53.62
N LYS A 142 -2.50 -10.72 53.07
CA LYS A 142 -2.22 -11.96 52.34
C LYS A 142 -2.83 -11.91 50.94
N GLU A 143 -2.08 -12.36 49.95
CA GLU A 143 -2.48 -12.31 48.56
C GLU A 143 -3.65 -13.27 48.28
N LEU A 144 -4.59 -12.85 47.42
CA LEU A 144 -5.94 -13.42 47.34
C LEU A 144 -6.06 -14.77 46.62
N LEU A 145 -4.97 -15.30 46.04
CA LEU A 145 -4.93 -16.59 45.34
C LEU A 145 -3.93 -17.57 45.98
N THR A 146 -2.82 -17.04 46.49
CA THR A 146 -1.64 -17.79 46.94
C THR A 146 -1.44 -17.75 48.45
N ASP A 147 -2.20 -16.91 49.17
CA ASP A 147 -2.04 -16.62 50.60
C ASP A 147 -0.66 -16.03 51.00
N GLU A 148 0.18 -15.64 50.02
CA GLU A 148 1.50 -15.06 50.28
C GLU A 148 1.42 -13.71 51.00
N PRO A 149 2.24 -13.48 52.04
CA PRO A 149 2.24 -12.21 52.75
C PRO A 149 2.84 -11.08 51.89
N PHE A 150 2.14 -9.96 51.79
CA PHE A 150 2.59 -8.78 51.04
C PHE A 150 2.32 -7.51 51.84
N THR A 151 3.07 -6.43 51.59
CA THR A 151 2.86 -5.14 52.27
C THR A 151 2.08 -4.16 51.40
N ARG A 152 1.65 -3.03 51.98
CA ARG A 152 1.01 -1.95 51.21
C ARG A 152 1.93 -1.35 50.13
N GLU A 153 3.26 -1.47 50.30
CA GLU A 153 4.26 -0.96 49.34
C GLU A 153 4.50 -1.92 48.17
N ASP A 154 4.06 -3.18 48.28
CA ASP A 154 4.06 -4.16 47.19
C ASP A 154 2.91 -3.93 46.20
N LEU A 155 2.02 -2.98 46.45
CA LEU A 155 0.76 -2.80 45.73
C LEU A 155 0.93 -1.80 44.58
N ILE A 156 1.24 -2.33 43.39
CA ILE A 156 1.57 -1.55 42.19
C ILE A 156 0.28 -1.19 41.43
N THR A 157 0.11 0.09 41.08
CA THR A 157 -1.09 0.55 40.36
C THR A 157 -0.84 0.58 38.85
N ILE A 158 -1.39 -0.39 38.13
CA ILE A 158 -1.29 -0.49 36.67
C ILE A 158 -2.17 0.56 36.00
N GLN A 159 -3.40 0.74 36.47
CA GLN A 159 -4.38 1.65 35.89
C GLN A 159 -5.25 2.24 36.99
N ASN A 160 -5.39 3.56 37.02
CA ASN A 160 -6.36 4.24 37.88
C ASN A 160 -7.16 5.22 37.01
N PRO A 161 -8.48 5.01 36.81
CA PRO A 161 -9.29 5.86 35.94
C PRO A 161 -9.35 7.31 36.44
N ASN A 162 -9.29 7.50 37.77
CA ASN A 162 -9.46 8.78 38.45
C ASN A 162 -8.16 9.60 38.54
N ALA A 163 -7.00 9.01 38.24
CA ALA A 163 -5.75 9.74 38.08
C ALA A 163 -5.68 10.25 36.64
N LEU A 164 -5.51 11.56 36.44
CA LEU A 164 -5.59 12.15 35.10
C LEU A 164 -4.28 12.05 34.29
N ASP A 165 -3.11 12.03 34.95
CA ASP A 165 -1.88 12.56 34.34
C ASP A 165 -0.68 11.59 34.15
N THR A 166 -0.72 10.32 34.57
CA THR A 166 0.52 9.51 34.65
C THR A 166 0.94 8.74 33.38
N LYS A 167 0.08 8.61 32.34
CA LYS A 167 0.39 7.74 31.17
C LYS A 167 -0.11 8.28 29.82
N MET A 168 0.28 9.51 29.47
CA MET A 168 0.10 10.00 28.09
C MET A 168 1.22 9.50 27.18
N LEU A 169 0.87 9.01 25.99
CA LEU A 169 1.83 8.50 25.01
C LEU A 169 2.88 9.53 24.60
N LEU A 170 2.48 10.80 24.50
CA LEU A 170 3.37 11.93 24.17
C LEU A 170 4.37 12.25 25.28
N ASP A 171 4.12 11.78 26.51
CA ASP A 171 4.96 12.10 27.67
C ASP A 171 6.10 11.12 27.92
N PHE A 172 6.08 9.94 27.28
CA PHE A 172 7.06 8.88 27.47
C PHE A 172 8.47 9.30 26.97
N ASP A 173 9.51 9.01 27.75
CA ASP A 173 10.90 9.40 27.45
C ASP A 173 11.37 8.97 26.05
N HIS A 174 11.05 7.73 25.67
CA HIS A 174 11.43 7.19 24.36
C HIS A 174 10.70 7.87 23.20
N VAL A 175 9.47 8.35 23.40
CA VAL A 175 8.72 9.12 22.39
C VAL A 175 9.30 10.54 22.30
N LYS A 176 9.48 11.22 23.44
CA LYS A 176 10.06 12.57 23.53
C LYS A 176 11.46 12.66 22.92
N LYS A 177 12.29 11.63 23.11
CA LYS A 177 13.68 11.57 22.63
C LYS A 177 13.85 10.75 21.33
N SER A 178 12.74 10.30 20.71
CA SER A 178 12.74 9.47 19.48
C SER A 178 13.66 8.25 19.53
N LEU A 179 13.71 7.57 20.68
CA LEU A 179 14.60 6.44 20.93
C LEU A 179 13.96 5.15 20.44
N LYS A 180 14.67 4.44 19.55
CA LYS A 180 14.23 3.17 18.98
C LYS A 180 15.26 2.08 19.22
N VAL A 181 14.81 0.92 19.64
CA VAL A 181 15.60 -0.30 19.51
C VAL A 181 15.47 -0.73 18.06
N ASP A 182 16.41 -0.29 17.23
CA ASP A 182 16.64 -0.94 15.95
C ASP A 182 17.06 -2.38 16.23
N ASP A 183 16.33 -3.35 15.68
CA ASP A 183 16.73 -4.76 15.77
C ASP A 183 18.04 -4.94 15.01
N GLU A 184 19.13 -5.22 15.73
CA GLU A 184 20.43 -5.50 15.11
C GLU A 184 20.36 -6.71 14.15
N GLU A 185 19.40 -7.62 14.38
CA GLU A 185 19.09 -8.70 13.43
C GLU A 185 18.38 -8.19 12.17
N MET A 186 17.43 -7.26 12.24
CA MET A 186 16.86 -6.68 11.01
C MET A 186 17.91 -5.87 10.23
N GLN A 187 18.82 -5.16 10.90
CA GLN A 187 19.91 -4.48 10.20
C GLN A 187 20.89 -5.47 9.57
N LYS A 188 21.19 -6.61 10.21
CA LYS A 188 21.98 -7.69 9.61
C LYS A 188 21.25 -8.37 8.45
N MET A 189 19.94 -8.60 8.55
CA MET A 189 19.11 -9.13 7.46
C MET A 189 18.98 -8.15 6.28
N GLN A 190 18.97 -6.84 6.52
CA GLN A 190 18.93 -5.82 5.47
C GLN A 190 20.29 -5.58 4.82
N SER A 191 21.40 -5.80 5.54
CA SER A 191 22.76 -5.58 5.03
C SER A 191 23.43 -6.83 4.45
N ASP A 192 23.05 -8.03 4.86
CA ASP A 192 23.53 -9.30 4.30
C ASP A 192 22.38 -10.09 3.64
N PRO A 193 22.26 -10.07 2.29
CA PRO A 193 21.28 -10.85 1.56
C PRO A 193 21.38 -12.38 1.77
N ALA A 194 22.47 -12.87 2.34
CA ALA A 194 22.67 -14.28 2.66
C ALA A 194 22.34 -14.65 4.12
N TYR A 195 21.94 -13.71 5.00
CA TYR A 195 21.79 -13.95 6.45
C TYR A 195 20.90 -15.15 6.79
N ASN A 196 19.79 -15.32 6.06
CA ASN A 196 18.84 -16.43 6.25
C ASN A 196 19.04 -17.62 5.28
N ILE A 197 20.13 -17.63 4.50
CA ILE A 197 20.38 -18.66 3.49
C ILE A 197 21.60 -19.48 3.89
N ASN A 198 21.39 -20.76 4.20
CA ASN A 198 22.47 -21.66 4.62
C ASN A 198 23.29 -22.13 3.40
N ILE A 199 24.21 -21.26 2.96
CA ILE A 199 24.94 -21.37 1.69
C ILE A 199 26.32 -22.02 1.87
N THR A 200 26.60 -23.08 1.10
CA THR A 200 27.92 -23.72 1.00
C THR A 200 28.94 -22.84 0.26
N GLY A 201 30.23 -22.97 0.63
CA GLY A 201 31.32 -22.02 0.34
C GLY A 201 31.35 -21.38 -1.05
N ASP A 202 31.28 -22.15 -2.12
CA ASP A 202 31.45 -21.67 -3.50
C ASP A 202 30.39 -20.62 -3.90
N ILE A 203 29.14 -20.81 -3.47
CA ILE A 203 28.03 -19.90 -3.76
C ILE A 203 28.17 -18.61 -2.92
N LYS A 204 28.70 -18.71 -1.69
CA LYS A 204 29.02 -17.55 -0.85
C LYS A 204 30.16 -16.72 -1.46
N GLN A 205 31.12 -17.37 -2.12
CA GLN A 205 32.18 -16.69 -2.87
C GLN A 205 31.61 -16.00 -4.13
N MET A 206 30.75 -16.66 -4.89
CA MET A 206 30.06 -16.03 -6.04
C MET A 206 29.22 -14.80 -5.64
N LEU A 207 28.44 -14.86 -4.55
CA LEU A 207 27.69 -13.69 -4.06
C LEU A 207 28.62 -12.53 -3.66
N LYS A 208 29.80 -12.82 -3.13
CA LYS A 208 30.78 -11.80 -2.72
C LYS A 208 31.54 -11.20 -3.91
N GLU A 209 31.66 -11.92 -5.02
CA GLU A 209 32.24 -11.42 -6.27
C GLU A 209 31.22 -10.62 -7.11
N LEU A 210 29.92 -10.75 -6.82
CA LEU A 210 28.84 -10.01 -7.46
C LEU A 210 28.98 -8.49 -7.20
N GLY A 211 29.22 -7.72 -8.27
CA GLY A 211 29.47 -6.27 -8.20
C GLY A 211 30.93 -5.86 -8.41
N SER A 212 31.88 -6.81 -8.39
CA SER A 212 33.27 -6.57 -8.78
C SER A 212 33.42 -6.30 -10.29
N GLU A 213 34.53 -5.68 -10.71
CA GLU A 213 34.81 -5.46 -12.14
C GLU A 213 34.93 -6.78 -12.91
N LYS A 214 35.50 -7.83 -12.30
CA LYS A 214 35.52 -9.19 -12.86
C LYS A 214 34.12 -9.71 -13.17
N ALA A 215 33.14 -9.48 -12.29
CA ALA A 215 31.76 -9.88 -12.56
C ALA A 215 31.15 -9.12 -13.75
N LYS A 216 31.53 -7.84 -13.95
CA LYS A 216 31.11 -7.06 -15.13
C LYS A 216 31.76 -7.60 -16.42
N GLU A 217 33.05 -7.93 -16.40
CA GLU A 217 33.74 -8.55 -17.56
C GLU A 217 33.15 -9.93 -17.90
N ILE A 218 32.87 -10.77 -16.89
CA ILE A 218 32.25 -12.09 -17.06
C ILE A 218 30.82 -11.96 -17.63
N ALA A 219 30.06 -10.94 -17.22
CA ALA A 219 28.76 -10.65 -17.80
C ALA A 219 28.88 -10.18 -19.26
N LEU A 220 29.86 -9.33 -19.57
CA LEU A 220 30.04 -8.72 -20.89
C LEU A 220 30.62 -9.70 -21.94
N HIS A 221 31.41 -10.69 -21.53
CA HIS A 221 31.91 -11.77 -22.40
C HIS A 221 31.04 -13.05 -22.34
N GLY A 222 30.05 -13.08 -21.44
CA GLY A 222 29.18 -14.21 -21.16
C GLY A 222 29.90 -15.36 -20.44
N GLY A 223 29.37 -15.80 -19.29
CA GLY A 223 29.96 -16.88 -18.49
C GLY A 223 30.19 -18.20 -19.25
N GLY A 224 31.15 -19.00 -18.76
CA GLY A 224 31.49 -20.33 -19.30
C GLY A 224 32.97 -20.71 -19.28
N GLY A 225 33.87 -19.79 -18.89
CA GLY A 225 35.31 -20.02 -18.86
C GLY A 225 35.96 -20.10 -20.25
N ASN A 226 37.29 -20.21 -20.28
CA ASN A 226 38.11 -20.06 -21.51
C ASN A 226 37.70 -21.03 -22.63
N LYS A 227 37.25 -22.25 -22.28
CA LYS A 227 36.80 -23.23 -23.27
C LYS A 227 35.53 -22.78 -24.00
N ALA A 228 34.52 -22.30 -23.27
CA ALA A 228 33.28 -21.79 -23.88
C ALA A 228 33.52 -20.51 -24.69
N GLN A 229 34.46 -19.66 -24.28
CA GLN A 229 34.86 -18.48 -25.04
C GLN A 229 35.50 -18.86 -26.38
N ASN A 230 36.42 -19.82 -26.38
CA ASN A 230 37.04 -20.33 -27.62
C ASN A 230 36.02 -21.01 -28.54
N GLU A 231 35.08 -21.80 -28.00
CA GLU A 231 34.01 -22.42 -28.77
C GLU A 231 33.06 -21.38 -29.40
N ARG A 232 32.74 -20.28 -28.69
CA ARG A 232 31.96 -19.15 -29.25
C ARG A 232 32.73 -18.41 -30.35
N ALA A 233 34.02 -18.15 -30.16
CA ALA A 233 34.86 -17.50 -31.17
C ALA A 233 34.92 -18.32 -32.47
N ALA A 234 35.17 -19.63 -32.36
CA ALA A 234 35.19 -20.56 -33.50
C ALA A 234 33.82 -20.65 -34.20
N ALA A 235 32.71 -20.61 -33.46
CA ALA A 235 31.37 -20.58 -34.04
C ALA A 235 31.10 -19.27 -34.81
N LEU A 236 31.55 -18.13 -34.30
CA LEU A 236 31.43 -16.83 -34.98
C LEU A 236 32.26 -16.79 -36.27
N GLU A 237 33.47 -17.32 -36.24
CA GLU A 237 34.35 -17.45 -37.40
C GLU A 237 33.75 -18.37 -38.48
N ALA A 238 33.15 -19.50 -38.08
CA ALA A 238 32.44 -20.39 -38.99
C ALA A 238 31.21 -19.73 -39.64
N ILE A 239 30.47 -18.88 -38.91
CA ILE A 239 29.34 -18.10 -39.44
C ILE A 239 29.83 -17.04 -40.45
N LEU A 240 30.93 -16.34 -40.15
CA LEU A 240 31.53 -15.37 -41.08
C LEU A 240 32.07 -16.06 -42.35
N ALA A 241 32.70 -17.23 -42.21
CA ALA A 241 33.13 -18.05 -43.35
C ALA A 241 31.94 -18.50 -44.21
N ALA A 242 30.84 -18.97 -43.61
CA ALA A 242 29.62 -19.31 -44.35
C ALA A 242 29.03 -18.09 -45.08
N ARG A 243 29.03 -16.92 -44.45
CA ARG A 243 28.56 -15.66 -45.06
C ARG A 243 29.43 -15.19 -46.22
N SER A 244 30.74 -15.47 -46.19
CA SER A 244 31.63 -15.19 -47.33
C SER A 244 31.30 -16.08 -48.54
N ARG A 245 31.11 -17.39 -48.33
CA ARG A 245 30.76 -18.35 -49.41
C ARG A 245 29.45 -17.99 -50.10
N ILE A 246 28.41 -17.62 -49.35
CA ILE A 246 27.13 -17.14 -49.92
C ILE A 246 27.33 -15.91 -50.83
N LYS A 247 28.35 -15.08 -50.58
CA LYS A 247 28.64 -13.89 -51.39
C LYS A 247 29.40 -14.22 -52.69
N ASP A 248 30.14 -15.33 -52.70
CA ASP A 248 30.85 -15.84 -53.87
C ASP A 248 29.92 -16.69 -54.75
N ASP A 249 29.11 -17.57 -54.15
CA ASP A 249 28.10 -18.39 -54.84
C ASP A 249 27.03 -17.51 -55.55
N ALA A 250 26.71 -16.34 -54.99
CA ALA A 250 25.78 -15.37 -55.60
C ALA A 250 26.29 -14.71 -56.90
N LYS A 251 27.49 -15.05 -57.40
CA LYS A 251 28.04 -14.57 -58.67
C LYS A 251 28.13 -15.63 -59.77
N THR A 252 27.77 -16.89 -59.52
CA THR A 252 27.84 -17.95 -60.52
C THR A 252 26.63 -18.89 -60.46
N ASN A 253 25.97 -19.06 -61.61
CA ASN A 253 24.83 -19.93 -61.91
C ASN A 253 23.45 -19.51 -61.39
N GLU A 254 22.72 -18.78 -62.25
CA GLU A 254 21.28 -19.00 -62.39
C GLU A 254 21.04 -20.41 -63.00
N ASN A 255 19.93 -21.06 -62.59
CA ASN A 255 19.41 -22.37 -63.04
C ASN A 255 20.06 -23.66 -62.45
N ALA A 256 19.53 -24.11 -61.31
CA ALA A 256 19.34 -25.53 -60.99
C ALA A 256 18.31 -25.71 -59.86
N GLU A 257 17.34 -26.61 -60.02
CA GLU A 257 16.45 -27.02 -58.91
C GLU A 257 17.20 -27.92 -57.92
N GLY A 258 17.10 -27.62 -56.62
CA GLY A 258 17.75 -28.39 -55.56
C GLY A 258 17.15 -28.11 -54.18
N THR A 259 16.91 -29.17 -53.41
CA THR A 259 16.23 -29.14 -52.10
C THR A 259 16.85 -28.14 -51.11
N ALA A 260 16.03 -27.22 -50.58
CA ALA A 260 16.46 -26.24 -49.59
C ALA A 260 16.88 -26.91 -48.27
N LYS A 261 18.17 -26.79 -47.91
CA LYS A 261 18.64 -27.06 -46.55
C LYS A 261 18.13 -25.97 -45.61
N GLN A 262 17.65 -26.35 -44.43
CA GLN A 262 17.13 -25.41 -43.43
C GLN A 262 18.17 -24.34 -43.09
N THR A 263 17.77 -23.08 -43.25
CA THR A 263 18.54 -21.91 -42.83
C THR A 263 18.21 -21.59 -41.36
N PHE A 264 19.24 -21.49 -40.52
CA PHE A 264 19.07 -21.09 -39.13
C PHE A 264 18.69 -19.61 -39.03
N SER A 265 17.67 -19.28 -38.25
CA SER A 265 17.28 -17.88 -38.01
C SER A 265 18.31 -17.16 -37.15
N ILE A 266 18.57 -15.90 -37.48
CA ILE A 266 19.42 -14.99 -36.69
C ILE A 266 18.87 -14.86 -35.24
N VAL A 267 17.54 -14.99 -35.08
CA VAL A 267 16.85 -14.91 -33.79
C VAL A 267 17.17 -16.11 -32.88
N ASP A 268 17.34 -17.30 -33.46
CA ASP A 268 17.67 -18.52 -32.71
C ASP A 268 19.12 -18.49 -32.20
N ALA A 269 20.04 -17.97 -33.02
CA ALA A 269 21.44 -17.77 -32.65
C ALA A 269 21.59 -16.69 -31.56
N ALA A 270 20.85 -15.59 -31.66
CA ALA A 270 20.85 -14.53 -30.64
C ALA A 270 20.28 -15.02 -29.29
N SER A 271 19.22 -15.84 -29.30
CA SER A 271 18.63 -16.39 -28.07
C SER A 271 19.59 -17.33 -27.33
N ALA A 272 20.46 -18.04 -28.05
CA ALA A 272 21.46 -18.93 -27.47
C ALA A 272 22.65 -18.17 -26.82
N SER A 273 23.03 -17.00 -27.35
CA SER A 273 24.20 -16.25 -26.86
C SER A 273 23.96 -15.56 -25.52
N VAL A 274 22.74 -15.06 -25.27
CA VAL A 274 22.39 -14.32 -24.04
C VAL A 274 22.33 -15.22 -22.79
N HIS A 275 22.02 -16.51 -22.95
CA HIS A 275 21.68 -17.40 -21.82
C HIS A 275 22.69 -18.52 -21.54
N GLY A 276 23.92 -18.41 -22.02
CA GLY A 276 25.03 -19.28 -21.60
C GLY A 276 24.86 -20.78 -21.87
N ARG A 277 24.00 -21.18 -22.81
CA ARG A 277 23.76 -22.59 -23.15
C ARG A 277 24.91 -23.15 -23.99
N SER A 278 25.43 -24.32 -23.63
CA SER A 278 26.31 -25.09 -24.51
C SER A 278 25.51 -25.57 -25.74
N ALA A 279 26.18 -25.70 -26.89
CA ALA A 279 25.55 -26.12 -28.15
C ALA A 279 24.91 -27.53 -28.11
N ALA A 280 25.16 -28.30 -27.04
CA ALA A 280 24.48 -29.57 -26.77
C ALA A 280 23.03 -29.38 -26.29
N ALA A 281 22.72 -28.33 -25.52
CA ALA A 281 21.38 -28.12 -24.96
C ALA A 281 20.33 -27.78 -26.04
N ALA A 282 20.76 -27.24 -27.19
CA ALA A 282 19.91 -27.00 -28.36
C ALA A 282 19.44 -28.31 -29.07
N LYS A 283 19.91 -29.48 -28.63
CA LYS A 283 19.58 -30.80 -29.22
C LYS A 283 18.65 -31.67 -28.35
N SER A 284 18.18 -31.19 -27.20
CA SER A 284 17.34 -31.98 -26.28
C SER A 284 15.84 -31.89 -26.61
N GLY A 285 15.10 -32.97 -26.28
CA GLY A 285 13.71 -33.19 -26.65
C GLY A 285 12.68 -32.37 -25.85
N SER A 286 11.41 -32.50 -26.21
CA SER A 286 10.33 -31.60 -25.77
C SER A 286 9.95 -31.66 -24.28
N THR A 287 10.51 -32.57 -23.49
CA THR A 287 10.07 -32.86 -22.11
C THR A 287 10.57 -31.87 -21.07
N ASP A 288 11.77 -31.29 -21.23
CA ASP A 288 12.41 -30.46 -20.20
C ASP A 288 11.91 -28.99 -20.19
N LYS A 289 11.00 -28.64 -21.11
CA LYS A 289 10.44 -27.29 -21.25
C LYS A 289 9.43 -26.92 -20.14
N THR A 290 8.94 -27.89 -19.37
CA THR A 290 7.93 -27.69 -18.31
C THR A 290 8.55 -27.21 -16.99
N ALA A 291 9.64 -27.83 -16.54
CA ALA A 291 10.29 -27.49 -15.27
C ALA A 291 10.72 -26.02 -15.18
N ALA A 292 11.24 -25.46 -16.28
CA ALA A 292 11.67 -24.06 -16.35
C ALA A 292 10.51 -23.04 -16.30
N ARG A 293 9.29 -23.41 -16.73
CA ARG A 293 8.10 -22.55 -16.56
C ARG A 293 7.59 -22.55 -15.12
N ILE A 294 7.66 -23.70 -14.44
CA ILE A 294 7.20 -23.85 -13.05
C ILE A 294 8.08 -23.02 -12.11
N ALA A 295 9.40 -23.02 -12.31
CA ALA A 295 10.34 -22.23 -11.51
C ALA A 295 10.12 -20.70 -11.59
N LEU A 296 9.58 -20.19 -12.71
CA LEU A 296 9.27 -18.76 -12.87
C LEU A 296 8.02 -18.31 -12.08
N HIS A 297 7.25 -19.26 -11.54
CA HIS A 297 5.94 -18.99 -10.93
C HIS A 297 5.97 -18.83 -9.40
N MET A 298 7.10 -19.09 -8.73
CA MET A 298 7.19 -19.19 -7.25
C MET A 298 7.85 -18.00 -6.55
N ALA A 299 8.36 -17.00 -7.28
CA ALA A 299 9.05 -15.84 -6.70
C ALA A 299 8.27 -14.54 -6.97
N GLY A 300 7.57 -14.03 -5.95
CA GLY A 300 6.88 -12.74 -5.98
C GLY A 300 5.47 -12.84 -5.42
N GLU A 301 5.20 -12.11 -4.34
CA GLU A 301 3.85 -11.93 -3.83
C GLU A 301 3.05 -11.08 -4.82
N ARG A 302 2.20 -11.73 -5.63
CA ARG A 302 1.41 -11.07 -6.67
C ARG A 302 0.44 -10.08 -6.04
N THR A 303 0.72 -8.79 -6.19
CA THR A 303 -0.21 -7.72 -5.85
C THR A 303 -1.51 -7.91 -6.63
N PRO A 304 -2.69 -7.70 -6.01
CA PRO A 304 -3.95 -7.82 -6.73
C PRO A 304 -4.01 -6.81 -7.87
N VAL A 305 -4.37 -7.30 -9.06
CA VAL A 305 -4.33 -6.54 -10.33
C VAL A 305 -5.20 -5.27 -10.23
N ASN A 306 -6.33 -5.33 -9.52
CA ASN A 306 -7.19 -4.17 -9.26
C ASN A 306 -6.88 -3.29 -8.03
N ALA A 307 -5.70 -3.37 -7.40
CA ALA A 307 -5.32 -2.45 -6.32
C ALA A 307 -4.45 -1.28 -6.82
N LYS A 308 -5.07 -0.22 -7.32
CA LYS A 308 -4.35 1.00 -7.70
C LYS A 308 -3.89 1.76 -6.45
N LEU A 309 -2.60 2.09 -6.42
CA LEU A 309 -2.03 3.07 -5.49
C LEU A 309 -2.47 4.48 -5.95
N VAL A 310 -3.58 4.96 -5.39
CA VAL A 310 -4.11 6.31 -5.68
C VAL A 310 -3.42 7.32 -4.78
N LYS A 311 -2.87 8.39 -5.38
CA LYS A 311 -2.30 9.54 -4.66
C LYS A 311 -3.38 10.10 -3.72
N SER A 312 -3.22 9.93 -2.42
CA SER A 312 -4.24 10.36 -1.47
C SER A 312 -4.27 11.89 -1.40
N ARG A 313 -5.38 12.43 -0.87
CA ARG A 313 -5.51 13.88 -0.61
C ARG A 313 -4.66 14.32 0.60
N PHE A 314 -3.96 13.40 1.24
CA PHE A 314 -3.12 13.63 2.41
C PHE A 314 -1.65 13.57 2.02
N THR A 315 -0.89 14.59 2.42
CA THR A 315 0.57 14.54 2.31
C THR A 315 1.12 13.62 3.40
N THR A 316 2.32 13.07 3.21
CA THR A 316 3.05 12.33 4.26
C THR A 316 3.40 13.20 5.48
N GLY A 317 3.15 14.51 5.39
CA GLY A 317 3.49 15.52 6.37
C GLY A 317 4.99 15.84 6.43
N ALA A 318 5.83 15.23 5.58
CA ALA A 318 7.30 15.38 5.65
C ALA A 318 7.75 16.85 5.56
N ALA A 319 7.34 17.58 4.52
CA ALA A 319 7.67 19.00 4.35
C ALA A 319 7.10 19.88 5.49
N SER A 320 5.88 19.58 5.95
CA SER A 320 5.26 20.31 7.07
C SER A 320 6.01 20.07 8.39
N ARG A 321 6.49 18.84 8.62
CA ARG A 321 7.31 18.47 9.78
C ARG A 321 8.69 19.11 9.73
N SER A 322 9.37 19.12 8.58
CA SER A 322 10.67 19.78 8.44
C SER A 322 10.58 21.30 8.56
N PHE A 323 9.49 21.92 8.09
CA PHE A 323 9.29 23.36 8.25
C PHE A 323 9.01 23.78 9.71
N THR A 324 8.48 22.86 10.53
CA THR A 324 8.09 23.13 11.93
C THR A 324 9.01 22.50 12.98
N SER A 325 10.00 21.71 12.56
CA SER A 325 10.94 21.03 13.46
C SER A 325 12.39 21.33 13.08
N THR A 326 13.18 21.72 14.08
CA THR A 326 14.64 21.92 13.96
C THR A 326 15.43 20.60 13.90
N SER A 327 14.77 19.44 13.90
CA SER A 327 15.39 18.11 13.99
C SER A 327 15.25 17.25 12.72
N TYR A 328 14.55 17.75 11.70
CA TYR A 328 14.39 17.08 10.40
C TYR A 328 15.04 17.92 9.31
N ASP A 329 15.65 17.25 8.32
CA ASP A 329 16.21 17.92 7.14
C ASP A 329 15.12 18.72 6.40
N PRO A 330 15.44 19.90 5.83
CA PRO A 330 14.47 20.75 5.17
C PRO A 330 13.92 20.11 3.88
N VAL A 331 12.78 19.44 3.97
CA VAL A 331 12.05 18.88 2.83
C VAL A 331 11.16 19.97 2.23
N THR A 332 11.46 20.37 0.99
CA THR A 332 10.73 21.43 0.27
C THR A 332 9.59 20.90 -0.60
N LYS A 333 9.56 19.58 -0.90
CA LYS A 333 8.53 18.94 -1.72
C LYS A 333 7.52 18.18 -0.86
N ASN A 334 6.22 18.42 -1.07
CA ASN A 334 5.17 17.63 -0.45
C ASN A 334 5.07 16.26 -1.12
N GLU A 335 5.52 15.22 -0.43
CA GLU A 335 5.22 13.84 -0.79
C GLU A 335 3.79 13.49 -0.36
N TYR A 336 3.13 12.63 -1.13
CA TYR A 336 1.75 12.20 -0.91
C TYR A 336 1.72 10.72 -0.58
N GLU A 337 0.93 10.33 0.41
CA GLU A 337 0.72 8.92 0.73
C GLU A 337 -0.17 8.29 -0.34
N TYR A 338 0.19 7.10 -0.84
CA TYR A 338 -0.58 6.39 -1.84
C TYR A 338 -1.46 5.32 -1.19
N VAL A 339 -2.78 5.42 -1.36
CA VAL A 339 -3.76 4.49 -0.79
C VAL A 339 -4.17 3.47 -1.85
N LYS A 340 -4.17 2.18 -1.48
CA LYS A 340 -4.69 1.12 -2.35
C LYS A 340 -6.22 1.20 -2.42
N VAL A 341 -6.76 1.54 -3.58
CA VAL A 341 -8.21 1.56 -3.85
C VAL A 341 -8.55 0.37 -4.74
N GLU A 342 -9.56 -0.41 -4.37
CA GLU A 342 -10.10 -1.50 -5.21
C GLU A 342 -10.90 -0.88 -6.39
N LYS A 343 -10.55 -1.22 -7.63
CA LYS A 343 -11.30 -0.79 -8.83
C LYS A 343 -12.67 -1.47 -8.89
N ASN A 344 -13.74 -0.71 -8.64
CA ASN A 344 -15.12 -1.18 -8.77
C ASN A 344 -15.78 -0.60 -10.04
N PRO A 345 -15.82 -1.35 -11.17
CA PRO A 345 -16.49 -0.89 -12.37
C PRO A 345 -18.01 -0.79 -12.17
N LYS A 346 -18.62 0.27 -12.71
CA LYS A 346 -20.09 0.45 -12.66
C LYS A 346 -20.83 -0.22 -13.83
N LYS A 347 -20.09 -0.69 -14.84
CA LYS A 347 -20.62 -1.39 -16.02
C LYS A 347 -20.63 -2.90 -15.76
N LYS A 348 -21.61 -3.59 -16.32
CA LYS A 348 -21.70 -5.05 -16.33
C LYS A 348 -20.75 -5.63 -17.39
N GLY A 349 -20.19 -6.81 -17.11
CA GLY A 349 -19.41 -7.57 -18.10
C GLY A 349 -20.27 -8.56 -18.88
N TYR A 350 -19.83 -8.95 -20.07
CA TYR A 350 -20.47 -9.99 -20.87
C TYR A 350 -19.42 -10.96 -21.42
N VAL A 351 -19.64 -12.25 -21.20
CA VAL A 351 -18.74 -13.35 -21.62
C VAL A 351 -19.57 -14.45 -22.26
N GLN A 352 -19.07 -15.02 -23.36
CA GLN A 352 -19.64 -16.20 -24.00
C GLN A 352 -18.71 -17.40 -23.83
N LEU A 353 -19.24 -18.48 -23.28
CA LEU A 353 -18.57 -19.78 -23.22
C LEU A 353 -19.06 -20.62 -24.41
N HIS A 354 -18.16 -20.97 -25.33
CA HIS A 354 -18.44 -21.96 -26.36
C HIS A 354 -18.27 -23.35 -25.75
N THR A 355 -19.34 -24.14 -25.66
CA THR A 355 -19.28 -25.49 -25.09
C THR A 355 -19.55 -26.56 -26.15
N THR A 356 -19.25 -27.82 -25.83
CA THR A 356 -19.55 -28.98 -26.70
C THR A 356 -21.03 -29.13 -27.07
N HIS A 357 -21.95 -28.57 -26.28
CA HIS A 357 -23.40 -28.59 -26.55
C HIS A 357 -23.94 -27.28 -27.14
N GLY A 358 -23.08 -26.30 -27.42
CA GLY A 358 -23.42 -24.96 -27.91
C GLY A 358 -23.00 -23.85 -26.95
N ASP A 359 -23.46 -22.63 -27.23
CA ASP A 359 -22.96 -21.44 -26.54
C ASP A 359 -23.78 -21.09 -25.29
N LEU A 360 -23.11 -20.48 -24.31
CA LEU A 360 -23.70 -19.91 -23.09
C LEU A 360 -23.24 -18.46 -22.92
N ASN A 361 -24.19 -17.53 -22.90
CA ASN A 361 -23.91 -16.10 -22.73
C ASN A 361 -24.19 -15.70 -21.28
N ILE A 362 -23.16 -15.21 -20.59
CA ILE A 362 -23.18 -14.85 -19.18
C ILE A 362 -23.05 -13.33 -19.03
N GLU A 363 -23.99 -12.73 -18.32
CA GLU A 363 -23.92 -11.36 -17.81
C GLU A 363 -23.26 -11.39 -16.42
N LEU A 364 -22.31 -10.48 -16.19
CA LEU A 364 -21.49 -10.41 -14.97
C LEU A 364 -21.80 -9.13 -14.17
N HIS A 365 -22.05 -9.28 -12.87
CA HIS A 365 -22.39 -8.19 -11.94
C HIS A 365 -21.14 -7.56 -11.31
N CYS A 366 -20.26 -7.04 -12.15
CA CYS A 366 -18.96 -6.44 -11.76
C CYS A 366 -19.11 -5.24 -10.80
N ASP A 367 -20.30 -4.63 -10.73
CA ASP A 367 -20.67 -3.55 -9.81
C ASP A 367 -20.91 -4.01 -8.37
N ILE A 368 -21.30 -5.28 -8.18
CA ILE A 368 -21.62 -5.88 -6.87
C ILE A 368 -20.51 -6.83 -6.41
N THR A 369 -19.93 -7.61 -7.32
CA THR A 369 -18.90 -8.61 -7.04
C THR A 369 -17.63 -8.35 -7.88
N PRO A 370 -16.91 -7.24 -7.60
CA PRO A 370 -15.81 -6.78 -8.44
C PRO A 370 -14.63 -7.75 -8.46
N ARG A 371 -14.30 -8.45 -7.36
CA ARG A 371 -13.18 -9.41 -7.38
C ARG A 371 -13.56 -10.72 -8.08
N ALA A 372 -14.77 -11.23 -7.85
CA ALA A 372 -15.20 -12.46 -8.52
C ALA A 372 -15.24 -12.28 -10.05
N CYS A 373 -15.76 -11.14 -10.53
CA CYS A 373 -15.82 -10.82 -11.94
C CYS A 373 -14.44 -10.55 -12.57
N GLU A 374 -13.55 -9.82 -11.90
CA GLU A 374 -12.14 -9.62 -12.34
C GLU A 374 -11.43 -10.98 -12.52
N ASN A 375 -11.50 -11.83 -11.51
CA ASN A 375 -10.90 -13.17 -11.53
C ASN A 375 -11.46 -14.00 -12.69
N PHE A 376 -12.78 -14.00 -12.89
CA PHE A 376 -13.41 -14.72 -13.98
C PHE A 376 -12.97 -14.20 -15.36
N ILE A 377 -13.10 -12.90 -15.63
CA ILE A 377 -12.77 -12.28 -16.92
C ILE A 377 -11.28 -12.47 -17.24
N THR A 378 -10.39 -12.20 -16.29
CA THR A 378 -8.94 -12.32 -16.51
C THR A 378 -8.51 -13.78 -16.74
N LEU A 379 -9.19 -14.77 -16.14
CA LEU A 379 -8.97 -16.19 -16.46
C LEU A 379 -9.48 -16.56 -17.86
N CYS A 380 -10.60 -15.96 -18.29
CA CYS A 380 -11.13 -16.11 -19.66
C CYS A 380 -10.15 -15.56 -20.70
N GLU A 381 -9.64 -14.33 -20.52
CA GLU A 381 -8.68 -13.69 -21.43
C GLU A 381 -7.34 -14.44 -21.51
N ARG A 382 -6.89 -15.04 -20.40
CA ARG A 382 -5.71 -15.92 -20.37
C ARG A 382 -5.96 -17.29 -21.04
N GLY A 383 -7.18 -17.57 -21.49
CA GLY A 383 -7.57 -18.87 -22.06
C GLY A 383 -7.55 -20.01 -21.05
N TYR A 384 -7.60 -19.72 -19.75
CA TYR A 384 -7.45 -20.72 -18.68
C TYR A 384 -8.58 -21.77 -18.66
N TYR A 385 -9.78 -21.38 -19.13
CA TYR A 385 -10.93 -22.29 -19.23
C TYR A 385 -11.00 -23.06 -20.56
N ASN A 386 -10.07 -22.85 -21.49
CA ASN A 386 -10.09 -23.52 -22.80
C ASN A 386 -9.74 -25.01 -22.63
N GLY A 387 -10.64 -25.90 -23.08
CA GLY A 387 -10.54 -27.34 -22.90
C GLY A 387 -11.01 -27.87 -21.53
N VAL A 388 -11.47 -26.99 -20.62
CA VAL A 388 -11.86 -27.39 -19.26
C VAL A 388 -13.22 -28.08 -19.25
N ALA A 389 -13.30 -29.22 -18.57
CA ALA A 389 -14.52 -30.01 -18.43
C ALA A 389 -15.40 -29.58 -17.24
N PHE A 390 -16.71 -29.74 -17.39
CA PHE A 390 -17.64 -29.71 -16.27
C PHE A 390 -17.62 -31.07 -15.58
N HIS A 391 -16.84 -31.17 -14.51
CA HIS A 391 -16.55 -32.43 -13.82
C HIS A 391 -17.68 -32.93 -12.91
N ARG A 392 -18.75 -32.15 -12.72
CA ARG A 392 -19.88 -32.51 -11.85
C ARG A 392 -21.19 -31.91 -12.35
N ASN A 393 -22.24 -32.72 -12.45
CA ASN A 393 -23.55 -32.36 -12.99
C ASN A 393 -24.67 -33.01 -12.18
N ILE A 394 -25.50 -32.22 -11.50
CA ILE A 394 -26.64 -32.70 -10.71
C ILE A 394 -27.93 -32.13 -11.27
N ARG A 395 -28.72 -33.03 -11.87
CA ARG A 395 -30.04 -32.73 -12.47
C ARG A 395 -30.95 -32.02 -11.47
N ASN A 396 -31.69 -31.01 -11.94
CA ASN A 396 -32.53 -30.11 -11.14
C ASN A 396 -31.82 -29.32 -10.03
N PHE A 397 -30.48 -29.32 -9.99
CA PHE A 397 -29.70 -28.55 -9.02
C PHE A 397 -28.66 -27.66 -9.70
N MET A 398 -27.52 -28.19 -10.13
CA MET A 398 -26.40 -27.40 -10.63
C MET A 398 -25.42 -28.20 -11.49
N ILE A 399 -24.63 -27.51 -12.31
CA ILE A 399 -23.46 -28.04 -13.02
C ILE A 399 -22.21 -27.22 -12.67
N GLN A 400 -21.10 -27.89 -12.36
CA GLN A 400 -19.88 -27.31 -11.81
C GLN A 400 -18.68 -27.59 -12.73
N GLY A 401 -17.82 -26.58 -12.90
CA GLY A 401 -16.64 -26.60 -13.76
C GLY A 401 -15.58 -25.61 -13.28
N GLY A 402 -14.66 -25.23 -14.17
CA GLY A 402 -13.58 -24.29 -13.86
C GLY A 402 -12.37 -24.88 -13.12
N ASP A 403 -12.27 -26.21 -13.03
CA ASP A 403 -11.07 -26.93 -12.57
C ASP A 403 -10.29 -27.48 -13.78
N PRO A 404 -9.12 -26.93 -14.13
CA PRO A 404 -8.32 -27.41 -15.27
C PRO A 404 -7.75 -28.82 -15.08
N THR A 405 -7.75 -29.36 -13.85
CA THR A 405 -7.35 -30.74 -13.57
C THR A 405 -8.48 -31.74 -13.80
N GLY A 406 -9.73 -31.28 -13.90
CA GLY A 406 -10.93 -32.13 -13.99
C GLY A 406 -11.21 -32.99 -12.75
N THR A 407 -10.46 -32.82 -11.65
CA THR A 407 -10.58 -33.66 -10.45
C THR A 407 -11.73 -33.23 -9.52
N GLY A 408 -12.13 -31.96 -9.60
CA GLY A 408 -13.06 -31.30 -8.69
C GLY A 408 -12.38 -30.66 -7.48
N LYS A 409 -11.05 -30.80 -7.34
CA LYS A 409 -10.26 -30.27 -6.21
C LYS A 409 -9.20 -29.25 -6.62
N GLY A 410 -8.95 -29.08 -7.92
CA GLY A 410 -7.99 -28.11 -8.44
C GLY A 410 -8.60 -26.74 -8.72
N GLY A 411 -7.77 -25.83 -9.24
CA GLY A 411 -8.18 -24.52 -9.71
C GLY A 411 -7.69 -23.36 -8.83
N GLU A 412 -6.91 -22.45 -9.41
CA GLU A 412 -6.30 -21.31 -8.74
C GLU A 412 -6.92 -19.98 -9.21
N SER A 413 -6.97 -18.99 -8.32
CA SER A 413 -7.34 -17.61 -8.71
C SER A 413 -6.21 -16.95 -9.49
N ILE A 414 -6.50 -15.81 -10.14
CA ILE A 414 -5.46 -15.01 -10.83
C ILE A 414 -4.32 -14.53 -9.91
N TRP A 415 -4.57 -14.50 -8.59
CA TRP A 415 -3.63 -14.08 -7.55
C TRP A 415 -2.82 -15.24 -6.95
N GLY A 416 -3.11 -16.49 -7.31
CA GLY A 416 -2.45 -17.68 -6.75
C GLY A 416 -2.79 -17.98 -5.27
N LYS A 417 -3.74 -17.23 -4.68
CA LYS A 417 -4.28 -17.43 -3.32
C LYS A 417 -5.81 -17.36 -3.36
N PRO A 418 -6.55 -18.11 -2.53
CA PRO A 418 -8.01 -17.99 -2.47
C PRO A 418 -8.48 -16.57 -2.08
N PHE A 419 -9.68 -16.17 -2.50
CA PHE A 419 -10.19 -14.80 -2.27
C PHE A 419 -11.54 -14.72 -1.53
N LYS A 420 -11.77 -13.55 -0.92
CA LYS A 420 -12.95 -13.23 -0.09
C LYS A 420 -14.27 -13.53 -0.81
N ASP A 421 -15.23 -14.13 -0.09
CA ASP A 421 -16.63 -14.14 -0.54
C ASP A 421 -17.17 -12.71 -0.61
N GLU A 422 -17.79 -12.39 -1.74
CA GLU A 422 -18.57 -11.18 -1.98
C GLU A 422 -20.06 -11.60 -2.03
N VAL A 423 -20.78 -11.44 -0.92
CA VAL A 423 -22.20 -11.81 -0.80
C VAL A 423 -23.08 -10.57 -0.61
N HIS A 424 -24.14 -10.44 -1.40
CA HIS A 424 -25.05 -9.29 -1.33
C HIS A 424 -26.50 -9.76 -1.40
N SER A 425 -27.36 -9.16 -0.56
CA SER A 425 -28.81 -9.39 -0.52
C SER A 425 -29.58 -9.26 -1.85
N LYS A 426 -29.00 -8.60 -2.87
CA LYS A 426 -29.59 -8.46 -4.21
C LYS A 426 -29.34 -9.69 -5.09
N LEU A 427 -28.22 -10.38 -4.87
CA LEU A 427 -27.77 -11.51 -5.67
C LEU A 427 -27.99 -12.78 -4.87
N LEU A 428 -29.15 -13.39 -5.09
CA LEU A 428 -29.58 -14.64 -4.45
C LEU A 428 -29.61 -15.76 -5.49
N HIS A 429 -29.50 -17.01 -5.03
CA HIS A 429 -29.63 -18.22 -5.83
C HIS A 429 -31.10 -18.49 -6.20
N SER A 430 -31.74 -17.53 -6.83
CA SER A 430 -33.15 -17.54 -7.25
C SER A 430 -33.23 -17.49 -8.77
N GLY A 431 -33.81 -18.52 -9.37
CA GLY A 431 -33.89 -18.70 -10.82
C GLY A 431 -32.94 -19.76 -11.35
N ARG A 432 -33.16 -20.11 -12.62
CA ARG A 432 -32.29 -20.96 -13.43
C ARG A 432 -31.26 -20.07 -14.13
N GLY A 433 -30.04 -20.56 -14.30
CA GLY A 433 -28.95 -19.85 -14.97
C GLY A 433 -28.13 -18.91 -14.08
N VAL A 434 -28.37 -18.87 -12.77
CA VAL A 434 -27.50 -18.13 -11.83
C VAL A 434 -26.11 -18.76 -11.81
N VAL A 435 -25.06 -17.93 -11.93
CA VAL A 435 -23.65 -18.36 -11.95
C VAL A 435 -22.97 -17.92 -10.65
N SER A 436 -22.23 -18.82 -10.02
CA SER A 436 -21.69 -18.60 -8.67
C SER A 436 -20.36 -19.32 -8.44
N MET A 437 -19.50 -18.78 -7.58
CA MET A 437 -18.20 -19.36 -7.25
C MET A 437 -18.36 -20.61 -6.37
N ALA A 438 -17.65 -21.68 -6.72
CA ALA A 438 -17.50 -22.82 -5.84
C ALA A 438 -16.40 -22.52 -4.80
N ASN A 439 -16.64 -22.92 -3.56
CA ASN A 439 -15.70 -22.76 -2.45
C ASN A 439 -15.74 -24.02 -1.55
N SER A 440 -14.75 -24.13 -0.66
CA SER A 440 -14.59 -25.24 0.30
C SER A 440 -14.83 -24.82 1.75
N GLY A 441 -15.34 -23.60 1.94
CA GLY A 441 -15.47 -22.89 3.20
C GLY A 441 -15.40 -21.36 2.98
N PRO A 442 -15.66 -20.55 4.01
CA PRO A 442 -15.67 -19.09 3.89
C PRO A 442 -14.35 -18.53 3.34
N HIS A 443 -14.45 -17.61 2.38
CA HIS A 443 -13.35 -16.90 1.73
C HIS A 443 -12.34 -17.80 0.97
N THR A 444 -12.78 -18.96 0.47
CA THR A 444 -11.92 -19.92 -0.27
C THR A 444 -12.17 -19.98 -1.78
N ASN A 445 -12.59 -18.88 -2.42
CA ASN A 445 -12.88 -18.87 -3.86
C ASN A 445 -11.59 -19.01 -4.71
N GLY A 446 -11.66 -19.83 -5.77
CA GLY A 446 -10.55 -20.10 -6.71
C GLY A 446 -10.93 -19.81 -8.16
N SER A 447 -10.74 -20.76 -9.08
CA SER A 447 -11.28 -20.69 -10.45
C SER A 447 -12.57 -21.49 -10.67
N GLN A 448 -12.96 -22.34 -9.72
CA GLN A 448 -14.15 -23.17 -9.89
C GLN A 448 -15.44 -22.36 -9.75
N PHE A 449 -16.41 -22.64 -10.63
CA PHE A 449 -17.73 -22.02 -10.62
C PHE A 449 -18.81 -23.05 -10.96
N PHE A 450 -20.04 -22.76 -10.57
CA PHE A 450 -21.20 -23.56 -10.91
C PHE A 450 -22.35 -22.71 -11.45
N ILE A 451 -23.22 -23.37 -12.20
CA ILE A 451 -24.40 -22.79 -12.86
C ILE A 451 -25.62 -23.54 -12.34
N LEU A 452 -26.63 -22.81 -11.85
CA LEU A 452 -27.84 -23.41 -11.31
C LEU A 452 -28.84 -23.81 -12.39
N TYR A 453 -29.38 -25.03 -12.28
CA TYR A 453 -30.53 -25.49 -13.04
C TYR A 453 -31.87 -25.05 -12.40
N LYS A 454 -31.87 -24.81 -11.09
CA LYS A 454 -33.04 -24.44 -10.29
C LYS A 454 -32.63 -23.57 -9.10
N SER A 455 -33.55 -22.75 -8.59
CA SER A 455 -33.34 -21.96 -7.37
C SER A 455 -32.86 -22.81 -6.19
N ALA A 456 -31.80 -22.37 -5.51
CA ALA A 456 -31.12 -23.09 -4.44
C ALA A 456 -30.90 -22.21 -3.20
N THR A 457 -31.99 -21.93 -2.46
CA THR A 457 -31.97 -20.98 -1.33
C THR A 457 -30.99 -21.33 -0.20
N HIS A 458 -30.60 -22.60 -0.07
CA HIS A 458 -29.65 -23.09 0.94
C HIS A 458 -28.17 -22.72 0.65
N LEU A 459 -27.87 -22.21 -0.55
CA LEU A 459 -26.57 -21.69 -0.98
C LEU A 459 -26.43 -20.17 -0.75
N ASN A 460 -27.55 -19.47 -0.47
CA ASN A 460 -27.54 -18.03 -0.18
C ASN A 460 -26.59 -17.70 0.97
N PHE A 461 -25.82 -16.62 0.80
CA PHE A 461 -24.80 -16.15 1.74
C PHE A 461 -23.64 -17.12 2.01
N LYS A 462 -23.53 -18.25 1.29
CA LYS A 462 -22.38 -19.17 1.34
C LYS A 462 -21.50 -19.11 0.10
N HIS A 463 -22.10 -18.87 -1.06
CA HIS A 463 -21.40 -18.78 -2.34
C HIS A 463 -21.62 -17.38 -2.94
N THR A 464 -20.57 -16.86 -3.58
CA THR A 464 -20.61 -15.60 -4.30
C THR A 464 -21.30 -15.77 -5.65
N VAL A 465 -22.51 -15.22 -5.75
CA VAL A 465 -23.23 -15.06 -7.02
C VAL A 465 -22.62 -13.88 -7.75
N PHE A 466 -22.02 -14.11 -8.93
CA PHE A 466 -21.31 -13.08 -9.69
C PHE A 466 -21.87 -12.84 -11.09
N GLY A 467 -22.81 -13.67 -11.56
CA GLY A 467 -23.43 -13.50 -12.87
C GLY A 467 -24.68 -14.34 -13.10
N MET A 468 -25.25 -14.20 -14.30
CA MET A 468 -26.46 -14.90 -14.74
C MET A 468 -26.40 -15.19 -16.24
N ILE A 469 -26.90 -16.35 -16.65
CA ILE A 469 -27.07 -16.71 -18.06
C ILE A 469 -28.20 -15.90 -18.68
N VAL A 470 -27.87 -15.12 -19.70
CA VAL A 470 -28.81 -14.32 -20.51
C VAL A 470 -29.14 -14.96 -21.87
N GLY A 471 -28.30 -15.88 -22.35
CA GLY A 471 -28.51 -16.62 -23.60
C GLY A 471 -27.92 -18.03 -23.53
N GLY A 472 -28.49 -18.99 -24.27
CA GLY A 472 -28.09 -20.40 -24.21
C GLY A 472 -28.86 -21.25 -23.17
N LEU A 473 -30.04 -20.81 -22.71
CA LEU A 473 -30.89 -21.61 -21.80
C LEU A 473 -31.31 -22.97 -22.41
N THR A 474 -31.35 -23.07 -23.73
CA THR A 474 -31.53 -24.34 -24.48
C THR A 474 -30.32 -25.24 -24.31
N THR A 475 -29.10 -24.74 -24.56
CA THR A 475 -27.81 -25.40 -24.30
C THR A 475 -27.75 -25.95 -22.87
N LEU A 476 -28.02 -25.10 -21.88
CA LEU A 476 -28.06 -25.46 -20.46
C LEU A 476 -29.04 -26.63 -20.19
N SER A 477 -30.17 -26.65 -20.89
CA SER A 477 -31.20 -27.70 -20.78
C SER A 477 -30.87 -28.98 -21.56
N THR A 478 -29.89 -28.95 -22.46
CA THR A 478 -29.30 -30.17 -23.04
C THR A 478 -28.21 -30.75 -22.14
N MET A 479 -27.34 -29.91 -21.56
CA MET A 479 -26.31 -30.30 -20.59
C MET A 479 -26.92 -30.99 -19.36
N GLU A 480 -28.09 -30.53 -18.88
CA GLU A 480 -28.81 -31.17 -17.76
C GLU A 480 -29.32 -32.58 -18.09
N LYS A 481 -29.59 -32.88 -19.37
CA LYS A 481 -30.12 -34.19 -19.79
C LYS A 481 -29.05 -35.26 -19.93
N VAL A 482 -27.77 -34.87 -19.99
CA VAL A 482 -26.64 -35.81 -20.07
C VAL A 482 -26.73 -36.81 -18.90
N PRO A 483 -26.53 -38.12 -19.12
CA PRO A 483 -26.48 -39.11 -18.05
C PRO A 483 -25.17 -38.97 -17.26
N VAL A 484 -25.25 -39.26 -15.96
CA VAL A 484 -24.13 -39.11 -15.01
C VAL A 484 -23.85 -40.43 -14.32
N ASP A 485 -22.60 -40.60 -13.92
CA ASP A 485 -22.09 -41.71 -13.12
C ASP A 485 -22.36 -41.50 -11.61
N ASP A 486 -22.05 -42.50 -10.79
CA ASP A 486 -22.31 -42.49 -9.33
C ASP A 486 -21.60 -41.32 -8.60
N ASP A 487 -20.49 -40.80 -9.14
CA ASP A 487 -19.73 -39.64 -8.63
C ASP A 487 -20.27 -38.27 -9.12
N ASP A 488 -21.54 -38.17 -9.55
CA ASP A 488 -22.15 -37.00 -10.22
C ASP A 488 -21.45 -36.59 -11.54
N ARG A 489 -20.61 -37.43 -12.14
CA ARG A 489 -19.78 -37.10 -13.31
C ARG A 489 -20.52 -37.34 -14.64
N PRO A 490 -20.55 -36.39 -15.59
CA PRO A 490 -21.11 -36.63 -16.92
C PRO A 490 -20.45 -37.81 -17.65
N LEU A 491 -21.25 -38.75 -18.17
CA LEU A 491 -20.76 -39.83 -19.04
C LEU A 491 -20.36 -39.32 -20.42
N GLU A 492 -21.08 -38.32 -20.94
CA GLU A 492 -20.67 -37.56 -22.13
C GLU A 492 -19.89 -36.33 -21.66
N GLU A 493 -18.68 -36.14 -22.19
CA GLU A 493 -17.74 -35.16 -21.64
C GLU A 493 -18.09 -33.73 -22.07
N ILE A 494 -18.71 -32.98 -21.16
CA ILE A 494 -19.10 -31.58 -21.38
C ILE A 494 -17.88 -30.67 -21.18
N LYS A 495 -17.41 -29.98 -22.24
CA LYS A 495 -16.24 -29.09 -22.19
C LYS A 495 -16.55 -27.67 -22.63
N ILE A 496 -15.80 -26.72 -22.08
CA ILE A 496 -15.61 -25.38 -22.64
C ILE A 496 -14.52 -25.50 -23.71
N ILE A 497 -14.83 -25.17 -24.95
CA ILE A 497 -13.93 -25.21 -26.11
C ILE A 497 -13.06 -23.95 -26.11
N SER A 498 -13.73 -22.79 -26.06
CA SER A 498 -13.14 -21.46 -26.04
C SER A 498 -14.04 -20.51 -25.26
N VAL A 499 -13.48 -19.36 -24.88
CA VAL A 499 -14.21 -18.27 -24.23
C VAL A 499 -13.96 -16.97 -24.98
N GLU A 500 -15.03 -16.23 -25.27
CA GLU A 500 -14.99 -14.89 -25.85
C GLU A 500 -15.50 -13.87 -24.81
N VAL A 501 -14.75 -12.78 -24.60
CA VAL A 501 -15.13 -11.69 -23.70
C VAL A 501 -15.65 -10.53 -24.55
N TYR A 502 -16.96 -10.34 -24.60
CA TYR A 502 -17.59 -9.29 -25.41
C TYR A 502 -17.47 -7.91 -24.79
N VAL A 503 -17.56 -7.82 -23.47
CA VAL A 503 -17.46 -6.55 -22.73
C VAL A 503 -16.63 -6.79 -21.49
N ASN A 504 -15.40 -6.29 -21.50
CA ASN A 504 -14.54 -6.17 -20.32
C ASN A 504 -14.70 -4.75 -19.71
N PRO A 505 -15.42 -4.59 -18.59
CA PRO A 505 -15.63 -3.28 -17.97
C PRO A 505 -14.42 -2.79 -17.14
N TYR A 506 -13.33 -3.56 -17.06
CA TYR A 506 -12.08 -3.18 -16.42
C TYR A 506 -11.11 -2.53 -17.43
N ALA A 507 -11.09 -2.99 -18.68
CA ALA A 507 -10.18 -2.47 -19.72
C ALA A 507 -10.40 -0.97 -20.04
N GLU A 508 -11.66 -0.52 -20.15
CA GLU A 508 -11.96 0.90 -20.38
C GLU A 508 -11.45 1.80 -19.23
N LEU A 509 -11.44 1.30 -18.00
CA LEU A 509 -10.93 2.03 -16.83
C LEU A 509 -9.40 2.15 -16.83
N ASP A 510 -8.69 1.24 -17.51
CA ASP A 510 -7.24 1.36 -17.68
C ASP A 510 -6.93 2.40 -18.76
N GLU A 511 -7.66 2.42 -19.88
CA GLU A 511 -7.48 3.43 -20.95
C GLU A 511 -7.85 4.87 -20.54
N GLU A 512 -8.93 5.07 -19.79
CA GLU A 512 -9.31 6.39 -19.25
C GLU A 512 -8.27 6.90 -18.23
N GLU A 513 -7.64 5.98 -17.48
CA GLU A 513 -6.58 6.31 -16.54
C GLU A 513 -5.23 6.61 -17.22
N GLU A 514 -4.88 5.95 -18.33
CA GLU A 514 -3.70 6.31 -19.12
C GLU A 514 -3.82 7.72 -19.70
N LYS A 515 -4.96 8.04 -20.34
CA LYS A 515 -5.25 9.37 -20.89
C LYS A 515 -5.16 10.47 -19.83
N THR A 516 -5.83 10.27 -18.69
CA THR A 516 -5.79 11.25 -17.59
C THR A 516 -4.42 11.34 -16.91
N ASN A 517 -3.64 10.26 -16.82
CA ASN A 517 -2.26 10.33 -16.31
C ASN A 517 -1.35 11.15 -17.22
N ASP A 518 -1.49 11.02 -18.55
CA ASP A 518 -0.68 11.78 -19.51
C ASP A 518 -1.11 13.26 -19.59
N GLU A 519 -2.41 13.56 -19.46
CA GLU A 519 -2.89 14.94 -19.27
C GLU A 519 -2.29 15.58 -18.01
N ASN A 520 -2.35 14.91 -16.85
CA ASN A 520 -1.78 15.43 -15.60
C ASN A 520 -0.25 15.63 -15.66
N LYS A 521 0.50 14.74 -16.34
CA LYS A 521 1.95 14.96 -16.56
C LYS A 521 2.21 16.21 -17.39
N THR A 522 1.39 16.46 -18.41
CA THR A 522 1.52 17.62 -19.28
C THR A 522 1.26 18.92 -18.50
N GLU A 523 0.24 18.93 -17.64
CA GLU A 523 -0.04 20.06 -16.73
C GLU A 523 1.06 20.27 -15.66
N ASP A 524 1.65 19.20 -15.11
CA ASP A 524 2.77 19.30 -14.16
C ASP A 524 4.03 19.86 -14.85
N GLU A 525 4.36 19.44 -16.09
CA GLU A 525 5.48 19.98 -16.87
C GLU A 525 5.31 21.47 -17.22
N ASP A 526 4.09 21.91 -17.54
CA ASP A 526 3.82 23.32 -17.84
C ASP A 526 3.79 24.19 -16.56
N ASN A 527 3.33 23.66 -15.43
CA ASN A 527 3.47 24.33 -14.14
C ASN A 527 4.92 24.47 -13.69
N GLU A 528 5.79 23.48 -13.95
CA GLU A 528 7.21 23.56 -13.60
C GLU A 528 7.94 24.62 -14.46
N LYS A 529 7.56 24.78 -15.75
CA LYS A 529 8.02 25.91 -16.59
C LYS A 529 7.59 27.27 -16.04
N VAL A 530 6.33 27.41 -15.58
CA VAL A 530 5.84 28.67 -14.98
C VAL A 530 6.53 28.97 -13.64
N GLY A 531 6.80 27.94 -12.83
CA GLY A 531 7.56 28.06 -11.58
C GLY A 531 8.97 28.62 -11.76
N SER A 532 9.62 28.32 -12.89
CA SER A 532 10.95 28.84 -13.24
C SER A 532 10.99 30.35 -13.51
N TRP A 533 9.86 31.02 -13.76
CA TRP A 533 9.83 32.47 -14.03
C TRP A 533 9.90 33.33 -12.76
N PHE A 534 9.44 32.82 -11.62
CA PHE A 534 9.32 33.62 -10.38
C PHE A 534 10.46 33.44 -9.36
N SER A 535 11.46 32.60 -9.68
CA SER A 535 12.51 32.20 -8.72
C SER A 535 13.93 32.27 -9.31
N ASN A 536 14.47 33.47 -9.56
CA ASN A 536 15.86 33.87 -9.28
C ASN A 536 16.28 35.22 -9.90
N PRO A 537 16.48 36.29 -9.11
CA PRO A 537 17.34 37.41 -9.49
C PRO A 537 18.80 37.10 -9.11
N GLY A 538 19.42 36.12 -9.77
CA GLY A 538 20.80 35.73 -9.50
C GLY A 538 21.16 34.39 -10.16
N THR A 539 22.40 34.27 -10.64
CA THR A 539 22.95 33.05 -11.29
C THR A 539 22.24 32.60 -12.58
N GLY A 540 22.00 33.53 -13.49
CA GLY A 540 21.88 33.22 -14.93
C GLY A 540 23.24 33.38 -15.62
N THR A 541 24.03 32.32 -15.75
CA THR A 541 25.13 32.26 -16.72
C THR A 541 24.58 31.85 -18.08
N SER A 542 23.93 32.78 -18.77
CA SER A 542 23.66 32.68 -20.20
C SER A 542 24.83 33.25 -20.98
N GLU A 543 25.22 32.57 -22.06
CA GLU A 543 26.33 32.98 -22.92
C GLU A 543 26.10 34.38 -23.53
N ILE A 544 27.11 35.24 -23.47
CA ILE A 544 27.05 36.59 -24.04
C ILE A 544 27.34 36.50 -25.54
N GLN A 545 26.30 36.58 -26.38
CA GLN A 545 26.48 37.14 -27.73
C GLN A 545 26.67 38.65 -27.62
N ALA A 546 27.75 39.16 -28.19
CA ALA A 546 28.20 40.52 -28.00
C ALA A 546 27.51 41.53 -28.94
N VAL A 547 26.91 42.58 -28.36
CA VAL A 547 26.66 43.88 -29.02
C VAL A 547 26.91 44.99 -28.00
N GLY A 548 27.63 46.06 -28.38
CA GLY A 548 27.88 47.24 -27.53
C GLY A 548 26.65 48.16 -27.38
N SER A 549 26.70 49.32 -26.72
CA SER A 549 27.83 50.07 -26.16
C SER A 549 27.32 51.21 -25.24
N GLY A 550 27.82 51.31 -24.00
CA GLY A 550 27.83 52.54 -23.16
C GLY A 550 26.47 53.07 -22.66
N VAL A 551 26.38 53.99 -21.68
CA VAL A 551 27.41 54.67 -20.86
C VAL A 551 26.85 54.95 -19.46
N GLY A 552 27.61 54.64 -18.40
CA GLY A 552 27.34 55.10 -17.04
C GLY A 552 28.06 56.42 -16.72
N LYS A 553 27.29 57.48 -16.42
CA LYS A 553 27.70 58.68 -15.67
C LYS A 553 26.61 58.83 -14.57
N TYR A 554 26.88 59.14 -13.31
CA TYR A 554 27.90 60.03 -12.77
C TYR A 554 28.40 59.56 -11.39
N LEU A 555 29.72 59.44 -11.23
CA LEU A 555 30.41 59.67 -9.96
C LEU A 555 31.71 60.42 -10.27
N LYS A 556 31.93 61.56 -9.61
CA LYS A 556 33.25 62.20 -9.52
C LYS A 556 33.49 62.72 -8.12
N ALA A 557 34.63 62.31 -7.56
CA ALA A 557 35.27 62.92 -6.40
C ALA A 557 35.83 64.32 -6.77
N LYS A 558 36.45 65.14 -5.90
CA LYS A 558 37.20 64.83 -4.67
C LYS A 558 37.48 66.12 -3.86
N ALA A 559 37.51 65.98 -2.52
CA ALA A 559 38.30 66.74 -1.51
C ALA A 559 38.49 68.28 -1.56
N ALA A 560 38.12 68.95 -0.45
CA ALA A 560 39.01 69.82 0.36
C ALA A 560 38.41 70.09 1.76
N GLN A 561 39.26 70.41 2.74
CA GLN A 561 38.98 70.83 4.14
C GLN A 561 39.70 72.18 4.38
N PRO A 562 39.49 72.94 5.48
CA PRO A 562 38.41 72.93 6.49
C PRO A 562 37.77 74.34 6.71
N ASP A 563 37.00 74.47 7.80
CA ASP A 563 36.97 75.61 8.77
C ASP A 563 35.71 76.49 9.01
N PHE A 564 35.50 76.70 10.32
CA PHE A 564 34.70 77.69 11.06
C PHE A 564 33.16 77.67 11.11
N LYS A 565 32.63 78.43 12.09
CA LYS A 565 31.41 78.16 12.89
C LYS A 565 30.27 79.18 12.69
N THR A 566 29.09 78.76 13.16
CA THR A 566 28.04 79.53 13.87
C THR A 566 26.99 80.39 13.12
N SER A 567 25.74 80.09 13.51
CA SER A 567 24.62 80.99 13.88
C SER A 567 23.84 81.84 12.85
N SER A 568 22.53 81.52 12.81
CA SER A 568 21.35 82.40 12.91
C SER A 568 20.98 83.41 11.80
N ASP A 569 19.68 83.35 11.48
CA ASP A 569 18.74 84.46 11.28
C ASP A 569 18.78 85.37 10.03
N SER A 570 17.82 85.04 9.13
CA SER A 570 16.58 85.83 8.97
C SER A 570 16.42 86.84 7.81
N ILE A 571 15.16 86.88 7.36
CA ILE A 571 14.42 87.99 6.71
C ILE A 571 14.50 88.16 5.17
N LEU A 572 13.28 88.25 4.62
CA LEU A 572 12.78 88.48 3.25
C LEU A 572 12.87 90.01 2.89
N PRO A 573 12.17 90.62 1.89
CA PRO A 573 11.20 90.13 0.87
C PRO A 573 11.52 90.77 -0.53
N PRO A 574 10.60 91.19 -1.45
CA PRO A 574 9.16 90.91 -1.65
C PRO A 574 8.66 90.66 -3.12
N ILE A 575 7.36 90.24 -3.25
CA ILE A 575 6.37 90.59 -4.32
C ILE A 575 6.63 90.01 -5.75
N SER A 576 5.69 89.40 -6.51
CA SER A 576 4.22 89.12 -6.43
C SER A 576 3.86 87.89 -7.32
N ALA A 577 2.63 87.44 -7.66
CA ALA A 577 1.27 87.99 -7.59
C ALA A 577 0.15 86.92 -7.37
N ALA A 578 -0.93 86.89 -8.18
CA ALA A 578 -2.15 86.05 -8.05
C ALA A 578 -2.55 85.41 -9.41
N LYS A 579 -3.48 84.43 -9.55
CA LYS A 579 -4.93 84.50 -9.19
C LYS A 579 -5.68 83.13 -9.19
N LYS A 580 -6.91 83.17 -8.65
CA LYS A 580 -7.79 82.13 -8.07
C LYS A 580 -8.50 81.09 -8.98
N ARG A 581 -8.96 80.01 -8.32
CA ARG A 581 -10.03 79.01 -8.65
C ARG A 581 -11.33 79.58 -9.28
N LYS A 582 -12.05 78.75 -10.06
CA LYS A 582 -13.47 78.36 -9.76
C LYS A 582 -13.95 77.06 -10.48
N THR A 583 -15.12 76.59 -10.06
CA THR A 583 -15.78 75.29 -10.33
C THR A 583 -16.82 75.32 -11.46
N GLY A 584 -17.15 74.16 -12.06
CA GLY A 584 -18.34 73.99 -12.90
C GLY A 584 -18.68 72.54 -13.28
N THR A 585 -19.71 71.96 -12.67
CA THR A 585 -20.53 70.84 -13.18
C THR A 585 -21.44 71.40 -14.31
N SER A 586 -21.90 70.70 -15.35
CA SER A 586 -22.43 69.34 -15.44
C SER A 586 -22.69 68.90 -16.89
N THR A 587 -22.82 67.59 -17.14
CA THR A 587 -23.91 66.98 -17.95
C THR A 587 -23.86 65.45 -17.86
N ALA A 588 -24.99 64.82 -18.21
CA ALA A 588 -25.32 63.39 -18.24
C ALA A 588 -24.21 62.44 -18.80
N GLU A 589 -24.20 61.12 -18.54
CA GLU A 589 -25.27 60.22 -18.07
C GLU A 589 -24.67 58.95 -17.43
N LEU A 590 -25.39 58.28 -16.52
CA LEU A 590 -24.94 57.03 -15.87
C LEU A 590 -25.84 55.87 -16.28
N LYS A 591 -25.26 54.72 -16.67
CA LYS A 591 -25.97 53.45 -16.80
C LYS A 591 -25.24 52.34 -16.03
N ASP A 592 -25.71 52.16 -14.81
CA ASP A 592 -26.07 50.90 -14.14
C ASP A 592 -25.23 49.64 -14.39
N PHE A 593 -24.70 49.06 -13.31
CA PHE A 593 -24.35 47.65 -13.18
C PHE A 593 -24.74 47.15 -11.78
N SER A 594 -26.03 47.31 -11.43
CA SER A 594 -26.65 46.67 -10.27
C SER A 594 -26.85 45.16 -10.50
N ALA A 595 -25.75 44.43 -10.54
CA ALA A 595 -25.71 42.98 -10.30
C ALA A 595 -24.53 42.67 -9.38
N TRP A 596 -24.88 42.16 -8.19
CA TRP A 596 -24.01 41.82 -7.07
C TRP A 596 -23.44 40.41 -7.24
#